data_AF-A0A174UWE2-F1
#
_entry.id   AF-A0A174UWE2-F1
#
_cell.length_a   1.000
_cell.length_b   1.000
_cell.length_c   1.000
_cell.angle_alpha   90.00
_cell.angle_beta   90.00
_cell.angle_gamma   90.00
#
_symmetry.space_group_name_H-M   'P 1'
#
loop_
_entity.id
_entity.type
_entity.pdbx_description
1 polymer ?
#
loop_
_entity_poly.entity_id
_entity_poly.type
_entity_poly.pdbx_seq_one_letter_code
_entity_poly.pdbx_strand_id
1 'polypeptide(L)'
;MNKTLTHSMKSYITIFWVGILVGCICRLTDYCPADTLWSFSSIQTLLGFWIITNTIIVLASTSNICAGISSFLYMFGMTLSFYGLQAILGTFIPLFSGGFRTSLFILFTICSIPCAIAAFILYYWNKEHIFNSILYSLPVGALAAEAIVIFIYFLGHHTFLFQLLMDVIGVLIFLFMFYKKAKSKKLFLIASVISALVFYFVFPW
;
A
#
# COMPACT_ATOMS: atom_id res chain seq x y z
N MET A 1 -14.04 -1.56 -14.73
CA MET A 1 -14.03 -1.75 -13.26
C MET A 1 -15.18 -0.92 -12.72
N ASN A 2 -16.17 -1.53 -12.07
CA ASN A 2 -17.28 -0.79 -11.49
C ASN A 2 -16.77 0.05 -10.32
N LYS A 3 -17.12 1.33 -10.31
CA LYS A 3 -16.79 2.22 -9.19
C LYS A 3 -17.73 1.86 -8.04
N THR A 4 -17.17 1.45 -6.91
CA THR A 4 -17.92 0.95 -5.75
C THR A 4 -17.90 1.93 -4.58
N LEU A 5 -16.89 2.79 -4.49
CA LEU A 5 -16.76 3.78 -3.43
C LEU A 5 -17.31 5.13 -3.91
N THR A 6 -18.37 5.58 -3.25
CA THR A 6 -19.03 6.87 -3.53
C THR A 6 -18.66 7.90 -2.48
N HIS A 7 -18.86 9.19 -2.79
CA HIS A 7 -18.74 10.26 -1.80
C HIS A 7 -19.94 10.25 -0.84
N SER A 8 -20.05 9.20 -0.03
CA SER A 8 -21.12 9.00 0.93
C SER A 8 -20.57 8.47 2.26
N MET A 9 -21.25 8.82 3.36
CA MET A 9 -20.88 8.34 4.70
C MET A 9 -20.85 6.82 4.77
N LYS A 10 -21.75 6.13 4.07
CA LYS A 10 -21.80 4.67 4.01
C LYS A 10 -20.50 4.11 3.43
N SER A 11 -20.03 4.61 2.29
CA SER A 11 -18.77 4.16 1.68
C SER A 11 -17.56 4.41 2.59
N TYR A 12 -17.53 5.54 3.29
CA TYR A 12 -16.45 5.87 4.24
C TYR A 12 -16.43 4.99 5.49
N ILE A 13 -17.61 4.69 6.06
CA ILE A 13 -17.72 3.76 7.18
C ILE A 13 -17.30 2.35 6.74
N THR A 14 -17.75 1.90 5.55
CA THR A 14 -17.37 0.59 5.02
C THR A 14 -15.87 0.48 4.82
N ILE A 15 -15.20 1.47 4.21
CA ILE A 15 -13.75 1.38 3.97
C ILE A 15 -12.94 1.45 5.26
N PHE A 16 -13.41 2.21 6.26
CA PHE A 16 -12.81 2.24 7.59
C PHE A 16 -12.86 0.86 8.26
N TRP A 17 -14.02 0.17 8.21
CA TRP A 17 -14.16 -1.20 8.71
C TRP A 17 -13.30 -2.22 7.95
N VAL A 18 -13.20 -2.06 6.63
CA VAL A 18 -12.27 -2.88 5.82
C VAL A 18 -10.83 -2.63 6.27
N GLY A 19 -10.44 -1.38 6.53
CA GLY A 19 -9.14 -1.03 7.11
C GLY A 19 -8.90 -1.75 8.45
N ILE A 20 -9.87 -1.69 9.37
CA ILE A 20 -9.81 -2.38 10.67
C ILE A 20 -9.61 -3.89 10.48
N LEU A 21 -10.40 -4.53 9.61
CA LEU A 21 -10.31 -5.96 9.36
C LEU A 21 -8.92 -6.32 8.82
N VAL A 22 -8.41 -5.56 7.85
CA VAL A 22 -7.09 -5.78 7.27
C VAL A 22 -5.99 -5.62 8.32
N GLY A 23 -6.04 -4.58 9.16
CA GLY A 23 -5.03 -4.39 10.21
C GLY A 23 -5.05 -5.49 11.27
N CYS A 24 -6.22 -6.02 11.62
CA CYS A 24 -6.33 -7.23 12.43
C CYS A 24 -5.66 -8.44 11.75
N ILE A 25 -5.93 -8.68 10.46
CA ILE A 25 -5.29 -9.77 9.70
C ILE A 25 -3.77 -9.59 9.68
N CYS A 26 -3.28 -8.40 9.35
CA CYS A 26 -1.85 -8.10 9.33
C CYS A 26 -1.19 -8.35 10.69
N ARG A 27 -1.92 -8.13 11.79
CA ARG A 27 -1.40 -8.42 13.13
C ARG A 27 -1.42 -9.91 13.46
N LEU A 28 -2.43 -10.63 13.00
CA LEU A 28 -2.49 -12.09 13.16
C LEU A 28 -1.44 -12.80 12.29
N THR A 29 -1.05 -12.23 11.15
CA THR A 29 0.04 -12.80 10.34
C THR A 29 1.40 -12.72 11.04
N ASP A 30 1.56 -11.88 12.08
CA ASP A 30 2.77 -11.83 12.91
C ASP A 30 2.98 -13.10 13.76
N TYR A 31 1.99 -14.00 13.87
CA TYR A 31 2.22 -15.33 14.43
C TYR A 31 3.18 -16.17 13.57
N CYS A 32 3.29 -15.86 12.28
CA CYS A 32 4.27 -16.48 11.40
C CYS A 32 5.64 -15.77 11.59
N PRO A 33 6.72 -16.52 11.88
CA PRO A 33 8.02 -15.92 12.21
C PRO A 33 8.62 -15.14 11.02
N ALA A 34 9.22 -13.98 11.32
CA ALA A 34 9.93 -13.14 10.35
C ALA A 34 11.20 -13.80 9.78
N ASP A 35 11.80 -14.73 10.53
CA ASP A 35 13.06 -15.40 10.16
C ASP A 35 12.86 -16.57 9.18
N THR A 36 11.63 -16.79 8.73
CA THR A 36 11.32 -17.80 7.73
C THR A 36 11.38 -17.22 6.32
N LEU A 37 11.69 -18.06 5.34
CA LEU A 37 11.67 -17.71 3.91
C LEU A 37 10.41 -16.91 3.53
N TRP A 38 9.26 -17.31 4.07
CA TRP A 38 7.95 -16.74 3.77
C TRP A 38 7.62 -15.45 4.52
N SER A 39 8.43 -15.03 5.52
CA SER A 39 8.26 -13.83 6.38
C SER A 39 6.96 -13.05 6.16
N PHE A 40 5.90 -13.47 6.86
CA PHE A 40 4.60 -12.78 6.86
C PHE A 40 4.51 -11.73 7.97
N SER A 41 5.64 -11.39 8.59
CA SER A 41 5.67 -10.46 9.71
C SER A 41 5.50 -9.02 9.22
N SER A 42 4.68 -8.28 9.94
CA SER A 42 4.43 -6.85 9.82
C SER A 42 4.00 -6.43 8.42
N ILE A 43 3.09 -7.20 7.77
CA ILE A 43 2.50 -6.87 6.46
C ILE A 43 2.02 -5.40 6.38
N GLN A 44 1.52 -4.89 7.51
CA GLN A 44 1.05 -3.51 7.65
C GLN A 44 2.16 -2.47 7.54
N THR A 45 3.44 -2.77 7.73
CA THR A 45 4.51 -1.75 7.65
C THR A 45 5.15 -1.67 6.27
N LEU A 46 4.73 -2.52 5.33
CA LEU A 46 5.37 -2.64 4.03
C LEU A 46 4.81 -1.65 3.02
N LEU A 47 5.70 -0.95 2.34
CA LEU A 47 5.35 0.09 1.39
C LEU A 47 4.57 -0.51 0.21
N GLY A 48 4.91 -1.72 -0.23
CA GLY A 48 4.32 -2.36 -1.40
C GLY A 48 2.86 -2.73 -1.15
N PHE A 49 2.59 -3.20 0.07
CA PHE A 49 1.23 -3.42 0.55
C PHE A 49 0.41 -2.13 0.49
N TRP A 50 0.95 -1.02 0.98
CA TRP A 50 0.27 0.28 1.00
C TRP A 50 0.02 0.80 -0.41
N ILE A 51 0.98 0.65 -1.32
CA ILE A 51 0.84 1.07 -2.72
C ILE A 51 -0.28 0.26 -3.38
N ILE A 52 -0.31 -1.05 -3.21
CA ILE A 52 -1.34 -1.92 -3.80
C ILE A 52 -2.73 -1.54 -3.29
N THR A 53 -2.92 -1.48 -1.97
CA THR A 53 -4.23 -1.23 -1.37
C THR A 53 -4.74 0.18 -1.71
N ASN A 54 -3.88 1.21 -1.65
CA ASN A 54 -4.28 2.56 -2.03
C ASN A 54 -4.58 2.67 -3.53
N THR A 55 -3.82 1.99 -4.40
CA THR A 55 -4.09 1.95 -5.83
C THR A 55 -5.46 1.33 -6.12
N ILE A 56 -5.82 0.24 -5.43
CA ILE A 56 -7.14 -0.39 -5.53
C ILE A 56 -8.24 0.57 -5.07
N ILE A 57 -8.05 1.27 -3.94
CA ILE A 57 -9.00 2.27 -3.44
C ILE A 57 -9.23 3.36 -4.47
N VAL A 58 -8.16 3.95 -5.02
CA VAL A 58 -8.25 5.00 -6.04
C VAL A 58 -8.99 4.51 -7.28
N LEU A 59 -8.78 3.26 -7.70
CA LEU A 59 -9.50 2.67 -8.83
C LEU A 59 -10.99 2.46 -8.52
N ALA A 60 -11.33 2.14 -7.27
CA ALA A 60 -12.70 1.89 -6.82
C ALA A 60 -13.49 3.18 -6.53
N SER A 61 -12.81 4.32 -6.34
CA SER A 61 -13.42 5.61 -6.03
C SER A 61 -14.16 6.29 -7.20
N THR A 62 -15.13 7.14 -6.87
CA THR A 62 -15.87 7.97 -7.86
C THR A 62 -15.40 9.40 -7.99
N SER A 63 -14.59 9.90 -7.06
CA SER A 63 -14.04 11.25 -7.10
C SER A 63 -12.67 11.33 -6.40
N ASN A 64 -11.92 12.40 -6.67
CA ASN A 64 -10.61 12.66 -6.07
C ASN A 64 -10.73 12.75 -4.54
N ILE A 65 -11.75 13.47 -4.06
CA ILE A 65 -12.04 13.62 -2.63
C ILE A 65 -12.37 12.25 -2.02
N CYS A 66 -13.19 11.44 -2.70
CA CYS A 66 -13.52 10.10 -2.26
C CYS A 66 -12.26 9.22 -2.18
N ALA A 67 -11.36 9.29 -3.16
CA ALA A 67 -10.10 8.53 -3.15
C ALA A 67 -9.20 8.93 -1.98
N GLY A 68 -9.01 10.25 -1.76
CA GLY A 68 -8.19 10.76 -0.66
C GLY A 68 -8.74 10.39 0.71
N ILE A 69 -10.03 10.68 0.97
CA ILE A 69 -10.67 10.37 2.27
C ILE A 69 -10.72 8.85 2.50
N SER A 70 -11.06 8.06 1.47
CA SER A 70 -11.12 6.60 1.61
C SER A 70 -9.75 6.01 1.90
N SER A 71 -8.70 6.50 1.24
CA SER A 71 -7.32 6.08 1.51
C SER A 71 -6.91 6.45 2.94
N PHE A 72 -7.16 7.69 3.39
CA PHE A 72 -6.88 8.10 4.78
C PHE A 72 -7.57 7.18 5.79
N LEU A 73 -8.90 6.99 5.65
CA LEU A 73 -9.69 6.20 6.59
C LEU A 73 -9.27 4.74 6.59
N TYR A 74 -8.96 4.18 5.43
CA TYR A 74 -8.44 2.82 5.31
C TYR A 74 -7.12 2.65 6.06
N MET A 75 -6.15 3.52 5.78
CA MET A 75 -4.81 3.46 6.38
C MET A 75 -4.86 3.72 7.89
N PHE A 76 -5.69 4.67 8.32
CA PHE A 76 -5.91 4.95 9.73
C PHE A 76 -6.58 3.78 10.46
N GLY A 77 -7.65 3.22 9.89
CA GLY A 77 -8.33 2.04 10.46
C GLY A 77 -7.44 0.82 10.56
N MET A 78 -6.60 0.59 9.54
CA MET A 78 -5.58 -0.47 9.55
C MET A 78 -4.54 -0.25 10.65
N THR A 79 -4.02 0.97 10.78
CA THR A 79 -3.00 1.29 11.79
C THR A 79 -3.58 1.18 13.21
N LEU A 80 -4.80 1.69 13.41
CA LEU A 80 -5.51 1.62 14.69
C LEU A 80 -5.75 0.18 15.14
N SER A 81 -6.24 -0.67 14.24
CA SER A 81 -6.50 -2.08 14.54
C SER A 81 -5.22 -2.89 14.72
N PHE A 82 -4.17 -2.64 13.93
CA PHE A 82 -2.89 -3.33 14.04
C PHE A 82 -2.24 -3.12 15.42
N TYR A 83 -2.11 -1.87 15.86
CA TYR A 83 -1.53 -1.54 17.18
C TYR A 83 -2.53 -1.74 18.33
N GLY A 84 -3.82 -1.54 18.10
CA GLY A 84 -4.86 -1.81 19.09
C GLY A 84 -4.93 -3.30 19.43
N LEU A 85 -4.92 -4.17 18.42
CA LEU A 85 -4.91 -5.61 18.61
C LEU A 85 -3.59 -6.09 19.23
N GLN A 86 -2.47 -5.46 18.91
CA GLN A 86 -1.20 -5.70 19.63
C GLN A 86 -1.36 -5.49 21.14
N ALA A 87 -1.98 -4.39 21.57
CA ALA A 87 -2.16 -4.10 22.99
C ALA A 87 -3.06 -5.13 23.68
N ILE A 88 -4.12 -5.58 23.01
CA ILE A 88 -5.04 -6.60 23.52
C ILE A 88 -4.35 -7.97 23.58
N LEU A 89 -3.70 -8.41 22.51
CA LEU A 89 -3.03 -9.72 22.49
C LEU A 89 -1.81 -9.76 23.40
N GLY A 90 -1.14 -8.62 23.60
CA GLY A 90 0.02 -8.49 24.48
C GLY A 90 -0.28 -8.74 25.96
N THR A 91 -1.54 -8.72 26.40
CA THR A 91 -1.91 -9.14 27.77
C THR A 91 -1.97 -10.65 27.93
N PHE A 92 -2.19 -11.39 26.85
CA PHE A 92 -2.36 -12.85 26.86
C PHE A 92 -1.14 -13.61 26.32
N ILE A 93 -0.38 -13.00 25.41
CA ILE A 93 0.64 -13.68 24.61
C ILE A 93 1.99 -12.94 24.74
N PRO A 94 3.04 -13.60 25.27
CA PRO A 94 4.35 -12.99 25.49
C PRO A 94 4.99 -12.44 24.21
N LEU A 95 4.72 -13.07 23.05
CA LEU A 95 5.21 -12.65 21.74
C LEU A 95 4.80 -11.21 21.39
N PHE A 96 3.65 -10.75 21.89
CA PHE A 96 3.14 -9.40 21.64
C PHE A 96 3.26 -8.48 22.86
N SER A 97 4.03 -8.89 23.86
CA SER A 97 4.30 -8.08 25.04
C SER A 97 4.94 -6.73 24.66
N GLY A 98 4.65 -5.70 25.46
CA GLY A 98 5.04 -4.31 25.19
C GLY A 98 3.88 -3.34 25.01
N GLY A 99 2.64 -3.80 25.12
CA GLY A 99 1.44 -2.95 25.14
C GLY A 99 1.22 -2.17 23.85
N PHE A 100 0.53 -1.03 23.94
CA PHE A 100 0.26 -0.17 22.80
C PHE A 100 1.51 0.65 22.43
N ARG A 101 2.04 0.44 21.22
CA ARG A 101 3.23 1.14 20.71
C ARG A 101 2.86 2.52 20.16
N THR A 102 2.57 3.47 21.05
CA THR A 102 2.05 4.81 20.71
C THR A 102 2.92 5.57 19.72
N SER A 103 4.25 5.50 19.82
CA SER A 103 5.17 6.19 18.92
C SER A 103 5.04 5.71 17.46
N LEU A 104 5.00 4.40 17.26
CA LEU A 104 4.81 3.78 15.95
C LEU A 104 3.40 4.03 15.41
N PHE A 105 2.37 3.95 16.27
CA PHE A 105 1.01 4.31 15.90
C PHE A 105 0.91 5.75 15.38
N ILE A 106 1.52 6.71 16.09
CA ILE A 106 1.55 8.11 15.67
C ILE A 106 2.30 8.26 14.34
N LEU A 107 3.47 7.62 14.20
CA LEU A 107 4.26 7.68 12.97
C LEU A 107 3.45 7.20 11.76
N PHE A 108 2.87 6.00 11.82
CA PHE A 108 2.12 5.44 10.69
C PHE A 108 0.79 6.18 10.45
N THR A 109 0.18 6.74 11.49
CA THR A 109 -0.98 7.63 11.35
C THR A 109 -0.60 8.92 10.62
N ILE A 110 0.55 9.52 10.95
CA ILE A 110 1.05 10.70 10.22
C ILE A 110 1.36 10.33 8.77
N CYS A 111 1.96 9.16 8.52
CA CYS A 111 2.22 8.64 7.17
C CYS A 111 0.93 8.38 6.35
N SER A 112 -0.23 8.20 6.98
CA SER A 112 -1.50 8.07 6.26
C SER A 112 -1.93 9.37 5.53
N ILE A 113 -1.46 10.53 6.01
CA ILE A 113 -1.76 11.84 5.41
C ILE A 113 -1.14 11.98 4.01
N PRO A 114 0.18 11.78 3.80
CA PRO A 114 0.75 11.81 2.46
C PRO A 114 0.16 10.73 1.55
N CYS A 115 -0.24 9.56 2.08
CA CYS A 115 -0.96 8.56 1.29
C CYS A 115 -2.31 9.06 0.79
N ALA A 116 -3.07 9.77 1.62
CA ALA A 116 -4.34 10.38 1.24
C ALA A 116 -4.17 11.45 0.15
N ILE A 117 -3.14 12.29 0.29
CA ILE A 117 -2.78 13.30 -0.71
C ILE A 117 -2.37 12.63 -2.03
N ALA A 118 -1.52 11.60 -1.96
CA ALA A 118 -1.13 10.83 -3.13
C ALA A 118 -2.34 10.18 -3.82
N ALA A 119 -3.26 9.57 -3.07
CA ALA A 119 -4.49 8.97 -3.60
C ALA A 119 -5.41 10.02 -4.27
N PHE A 120 -5.53 11.21 -3.67
CA PHE A 120 -6.26 12.33 -4.26
C PHE A 120 -5.66 12.76 -5.61
N ILE A 121 -4.33 12.87 -5.69
CA ILE A 121 -3.61 13.24 -6.92
C ILE A 121 -3.70 12.12 -7.96
N LEU A 122 -3.49 10.86 -7.55
CA LEU A 122 -3.53 9.70 -8.44
C LEU A 122 -4.88 9.57 -9.13
N TYR A 123 -5.99 9.93 -8.47
CA TYR A 123 -7.31 9.89 -9.11
C TYR A 123 -7.41 10.74 -10.40
N TYR A 124 -6.56 11.77 -10.56
CA TYR A 124 -6.52 12.55 -11.81
C TYR A 124 -6.09 11.72 -13.04
N TRP A 125 -5.59 10.50 -12.85
CA TRP A 125 -5.40 9.51 -13.93
C TRP A 125 -6.69 9.14 -14.68
N ASN A 126 -7.87 9.53 -14.20
CA ASN A 126 -9.12 9.26 -14.88
C ASN A 126 -9.45 10.37 -15.89
N LYS A 127 -8.69 11.47 -15.91
CA LYS A 127 -8.85 12.55 -16.88
C LYS A 127 -8.12 12.23 -18.18
N GLU A 128 -8.68 12.63 -19.32
CA GLU A 128 -8.19 12.28 -20.67
C GLU A 128 -6.95 13.07 -21.16
N HIS A 129 -5.98 13.34 -20.29
CA HIS A 129 -4.74 14.04 -20.65
C HIS A 129 -3.56 13.08 -20.86
N ILE A 130 -2.52 13.52 -21.56
CA ILE A 130 -1.28 12.74 -21.76
C ILE A 130 -0.58 12.45 -20.41
N PHE A 131 -0.68 13.38 -19.46
CA PHE A 131 -0.17 13.23 -18.08
C PHE A 131 -0.78 12.05 -17.31
N ASN A 132 -1.91 11.52 -17.77
CA ASN A 132 -2.49 10.31 -17.22
C ASN A 132 -1.51 9.12 -17.26
N SER A 133 -0.77 8.96 -18.36
CA SER A 133 0.25 7.93 -18.48
C SER A 133 1.34 8.03 -17.40
N ILE A 134 1.63 9.22 -16.89
CA ILE A 134 2.60 9.42 -15.80
C ILE A 134 1.97 9.03 -14.45
N LEU A 135 0.72 9.43 -14.20
CA LEU A 135 0.06 9.08 -12.94
C LEU A 135 -0.15 7.57 -12.80
N TYR A 136 -0.48 6.88 -13.89
CA TYR A 136 -0.54 5.41 -13.90
C TYR A 136 0.82 4.74 -13.66
N SER A 137 1.93 5.38 -14.04
CA SER A 137 3.26 4.80 -13.88
C SER A 137 3.82 4.93 -12.46
N LEU A 138 3.30 5.86 -11.65
CA LEU A 138 3.77 6.10 -10.29
C LEU A 138 3.66 4.85 -9.39
N PRO A 139 2.49 4.19 -9.25
CA PRO A 139 2.38 2.98 -8.44
C PRO A 139 3.23 1.82 -8.96
N VAL A 140 3.34 1.69 -10.29
CA VAL A 140 4.13 0.62 -10.94
C VAL A 140 5.61 0.82 -10.67
N GLY A 141 6.11 2.06 -10.80
CA GLY A 141 7.50 2.39 -10.54
C GLY A 141 7.87 2.21 -9.06
N ALA A 142 7.00 2.65 -8.15
CA ALA A 142 7.24 2.50 -6.71
C ALA A 142 7.32 1.02 -6.30
N LEU A 143 6.39 0.17 -6.76
CA LEU A 143 6.44 -1.28 -6.51
C LEU A 143 7.65 -1.95 -7.17
N ALA A 144 8.06 -1.50 -8.35
CA ALA A 144 9.24 -2.05 -9.02
C ALA A 144 10.53 -1.69 -8.28
N ALA A 145 10.63 -0.47 -7.74
CA ALA A 145 11.78 -0.05 -6.94
C ALA A 145 11.90 -0.89 -5.66
N GLU A 146 10.78 -1.07 -4.95
CA GLU A 146 10.73 -1.90 -3.76
C GLU A 146 11.07 -3.37 -4.06
N ALA A 147 10.50 -3.94 -5.12
CA ALA A 147 10.82 -5.31 -5.55
C ALA A 147 12.33 -5.51 -5.82
N ILE A 148 13.00 -4.55 -6.45
CA ILE A 148 14.45 -4.63 -6.71
C ILE A 148 15.24 -4.64 -5.40
N VAL A 149 14.88 -3.77 -4.46
CA VAL A 149 15.55 -3.65 -3.17
C VAL A 149 15.39 -4.92 -2.34
N ILE A 150 14.16 -5.43 -2.22
CA ILE A 150 13.89 -6.67 -1.50
C ILE A 150 14.58 -7.83 -2.19
N PHE A 151 14.64 -7.85 -3.53
CA PHE A 151 15.37 -8.90 -4.25
C PHE A 151 16.86 -8.91 -3.88
N ILE A 152 17.50 -7.75 -3.80
CA ILE A 152 18.90 -7.63 -3.34
C ILE A 152 19.03 -8.12 -1.89
N TYR A 153 18.09 -7.71 -1.02
CA TYR A 153 18.10 -8.14 0.38
C TYR A 153 17.91 -9.66 0.54
N PHE A 154 16.98 -10.23 -0.24
CA PHE A 154 16.69 -11.65 -0.31
C PHE A 154 17.89 -12.47 -0.79
N LEU A 155 18.67 -11.97 -1.75
CA LEU A 155 19.90 -12.62 -2.20
C LEU A 155 20.97 -12.69 -1.08
N GLY A 156 21.00 -11.70 -0.19
CA GLY A 156 21.95 -11.66 0.92
C GLY A 156 21.52 -12.44 2.17
N HIS A 157 20.23 -12.43 2.49
CA HIS A 157 19.72 -12.95 3.78
C HIS A 157 18.73 -14.11 3.65
N HIS A 158 18.27 -14.45 2.44
CA HIS A 158 17.29 -15.50 2.17
C HIS A 158 15.97 -15.39 2.94
N THR A 159 15.57 -14.16 3.30
CA THR A 159 14.31 -13.82 3.98
C THR A 159 13.45 -12.87 3.13
N PHE A 160 12.15 -12.78 3.40
CA PHE A 160 11.17 -11.90 2.71
C PHE A 160 10.71 -12.33 1.30
N LEU A 161 10.65 -13.64 1.01
CA LEU A 161 10.14 -14.14 -0.28
C LEU A 161 8.69 -13.72 -0.55
N PHE A 162 7.83 -13.72 0.47
CA PHE A 162 6.42 -13.35 0.30
C PHE A 162 6.27 -11.89 -0.17
N GLN A 163 7.01 -10.98 0.45
CA GLN A 163 7.01 -9.57 0.07
C GLN A 163 7.49 -9.41 -1.38
N LEU A 164 8.60 -10.05 -1.75
CA LEU A 164 9.10 -10.04 -3.11
C LEU A 164 8.06 -10.55 -4.11
N LEU A 165 7.38 -11.66 -3.81
CA LEU A 165 6.32 -12.20 -4.66
C LEU A 165 5.13 -11.25 -4.76
N MET A 166 4.69 -10.64 -3.65
CA MET A 166 3.61 -9.67 -3.62
C MET A 166 3.91 -8.48 -4.53
N ASP A 167 5.11 -7.92 -4.43
CA ASP A 167 5.51 -6.74 -5.19
C ASP A 167 5.69 -7.06 -6.66
N VAL A 168 6.33 -8.19 -7.01
CA VAL A 168 6.47 -8.65 -8.40
C VAL A 168 5.10 -8.89 -9.04
N ILE A 169 4.19 -9.59 -8.35
CA ILE A 169 2.83 -9.82 -8.84
C ILE A 169 2.07 -8.48 -8.97
N GLY A 170 2.21 -7.58 -8.00
CA GLY A 170 1.64 -6.25 -8.02
C GLY A 170 2.10 -5.44 -9.23
N VAL A 171 3.41 -5.41 -9.51
CA VAL A 171 4.00 -4.79 -10.70
C VAL A 171 3.39 -5.38 -11.96
N LEU A 172 3.35 -6.71 -12.10
CA LEU A 172 2.83 -7.36 -13.31
C LEU A 172 1.36 -7.02 -13.56
N ILE A 173 0.51 -7.10 -12.52
CA ILE A 173 -0.93 -6.81 -12.62
C ILE A 173 -1.14 -5.34 -12.98
N PHE A 174 -0.50 -4.41 -12.26
CA PHE A 174 -0.68 -2.98 -12.51
C PHE A 174 -0.07 -2.54 -13.83
N LEU A 175 1.10 -3.05 -14.21
CA LEU A 175 1.70 -2.81 -15.51
C LEU A 175 0.73 -3.23 -16.63
N PHE A 176 0.19 -4.46 -16.58
CA PHE A 176 -0.74 -4.95 -17.59
C PHE A 176 -2.06 -4.15 -17.63
N MET A 177 -2.64 -3.90 -16.46
CA MET A 177 -3.92 -3.19 -16.35
C MET A 177 -3.79 -1.74 -16.80
N PHE A 178 -2.73 -1.03 -16.40
CA PHE A 178 -2.53 0.37 -16.74
C PHE A 178 -1.97 0.55 -18.14
N TYR A 179 -1.18 -0.38 -18.66
CA TYR A 179 -0.75 -0.35 -20.06
C TYR A 179 -1.94 -0.35 -21.04
N LYS A 180 -3.02 -1.07 -20.71
CA LYS A 180 -4.26 -1.05 -21.49
C LYS A 180 -5.04 0.27 -21.38
N LYS A 181 -4.95 0.97 -20.25
CA LYS A 181 -5.66 2.23 -19.97
C LYS A 181 -4.87 3.48 -20.35
N ALA A 182 -3.54 3.39 -20.45
CA ALA A 182 -2.66 4.50 -20.74
C ALA A 182 -2.88 5.01 -22.16
N LYS A 183 -3.12 6.31 -22.28
CA LYS A 183 -3.33 6.98 -23.58
C LYS A 183 -2.06 6.93 -24.44
N SER A 184 -0.90 7.20 -23.83
CA SER A 184 0.40 7.01 -24.47
C SER A 184 1.17 5.87 -23.81
N LYS A 185 1.27 4.75 -24.53
CA LYS A 185 1.98 3.54 -24.08
C LYS A 185 3.49 3.77 -23.93
N LYS A 186 4.10 4.48 -24.87
CA LYS A 186 5.53 4.83 -24.84
C LYS A 186 5.85 5.69 -23.62
N LEU A 187 5.03 6.71 -23.36
CA LEU A 187 5.24 7.62 -22.24
C LEU A 187 5.01 6.91 -20.90
N PHE A 188 4.03 6.01 -20.81
CA PHE A 188 3.80 5.19 -19.61
C PHE A 188 5.02 4.31 -19.29
N LEU A 189 5.60 3.61 -20.28
CA LEU A 189 6.78 2.76 -20.04
C LEU A 189 8.00 3.58 -19.60
N ILE A 190 8.28 4.70 -20.28
CA ILE A 190 9.40 5.59 -19.92
C ILE A 190 9.19 6.14 -18.50
N ALA A 191 7.97 6.61 -18.20
CA ALA A 191 7.65 7.17 -16.89
C ALA A 191 7.68 6.11 -15.78
N SER A 192 7.37 4.83 -16.06
CA SER A 192 7.51 3.74 -15.09
C SER A 192 8.98 3.51 -14.71
N VAL A 193 9.89 3.53 -15.70
CA VAL A 193 11.33 3.38 -15.46
C VAL A 193 11.87 4.58 -14.66
N ILE A 194 11.52 5.80 -15.07
CA ILE A 194 11.96 7.01 -14.35
C ILE A 194 11.40 7.02 -12.92
N SER A 195 10.12 6.69 -12.74
CA SER A 195 9.49 6.58 -11.42
C SER A 195 10.22 5.57 -10.54
N ALA A 196 10.52 4.38 -11.06
CA ALA A 196 11.26 3.36 -10.32
C ALA A 196 12.64 3.86 -9.87
N LEU A 197 13.39 4.55 -10.73
CA LEU A 197 14.68 5.14 -10.36
C LEU A 197 14.54 6.21 -9.27
N VAL A 198 13.54 7.10 -9.39
CA VAL A 198 13.31 8.15 -8.38
C VAL A 198 12.98 7.52 -7.03
N PHE A 199 12.05 6.56 -6.98
CA PHE A 199 11.70 5.89 -5.73
C PHE A 199 12.90 5.12 -5.15
N TYR A 200 13.70 4.47 -5.99
CA TYR A 200 14.92 3.76 -5.57
C TYR A 200 15.92 4.65 -4.84
N PHE A 201 16.13 5.89 -5.30
CA PHE A 201 17.10 6.80 -4.67
C PHE A 201 16.53 7.65 -3.51
N VAL A 202 15.22 7.93 -3.51
CA VAL A 202 14.59 8.83 -2.54
C VAL A 202 14.19 8.09 -1.26
N PHE A 203 13.78 6.83 -1.35
CA PHE A 203 13.33 6.09 -0.17
C PHE A 203 14.50 5.48 0.59
N PRO A 204 14.56 5.67 1.93
CA PRO A 204 15.48 4.94 2.79
C PRO A 204 14.91 3.53 2.99
N TRP A 205 15.43 2.60 2.20
CA TRP A 205 15.06 1.18 2.20
C TRP A 205 15.54 0.42 3.43
#